data_AF-A0A836WGR9-F1
#
_entry.id   AF-A0A836WGR9-F1
#
_cell.length_a   1.000
_cell.length_b   1.000
_cell.length_c   1.000
_cell.angle_alpha   90.00
_cell.angle_beta   90.00
_cell.angle_gamma   90.00
#
_symmetry.space_group_name_H-M   'P 1'
#
loop_
_entity.id
_entity.type
_entity.pdbx_description
1 polymer ?
#
loop_
_entity_poly.entity_id
_entity_poly.type
_entity_poly.pdbx_seq_one_letter_code
_entity_poly.pdbx_strand_id
1 'polypeptide(L)'
;MGYFGNHLATLVTGVFAVTLTGLWPFFIDFAPLLNFIFIMAVPITWFLTFTCWISQKSTDYMHNHAHSEKKSLSDIHIIQTTATGKQINHLEIKQIQNELSSELNGLKESVKLKDSEIERLNQEISNLQTLVQIESLKTELANLKMLASKRKN
;
A
#
# COMPACT_ATOMS: atom_id res chain seq x y z
N MET A 1 0.22 -17.48 -20.07
CA MET A 1 -0.57 -18.67 -19.73
C MET A 1 -2.03 -18.26 -19.58
N GLY A 2 -2.96 -19.03 -20.14
CA GLY A 2 -4.34 -18.60 -20.41
C GLY A 2 -5.15 -18.20 -19.18
N TYR A 3 -6.03 -17.21 -19.36
CA TYR A 3 -7.00 -16.68 -18.38
C TYR A 3 -7.80 -17.77 -17.64
N PHE A 4 -8.00 -18.91 -18.28
CA PHE A 4 -8.65 -20.07 -17.68
C PHE A 4 -7.78 -20.81 -16.66
N GLY A 5 -6.45 -20.84 -16.81
CA GLY A 5 -5.55 -21.60 -15.93
C GLY A 5 -5.50 -21.06 -14.50
N ASN A 6 -5.46 -19.73 -14.35
CA ASN A 6 -5.45 -19.11 -13.03
C ASN A 6 -6.81 -19.22 -12.34
N HIS A 7 -7.92 -19.17 -13.08
CA HIS A 7 -9.27 -19.26 -12.52
C HIS A 7 -9.86 -20.67 -12.43
N LEU A 8 -9.21 -21.67 -13.05
CA LEU A 8 -9.71 -23.04 -13.12
C LEU A 8 -9.97 -23.65 -11.74
N ALA A 9 -9.05 -23.43 -10.79
CA ALA A 9 -9.11 -24.05 -9.47
C ALA A 9 -10.32 -23.57 -8.64
N THR A 10 -10.65 -22.27 -8.72
CA THR A 10 -11.84 -21.71 -8.06
C THR A 10 -13.11 -22.14 -8.79
N LEU A 11 -13.07 -22.22 -10.13
CA LEU A 11 -14.22 -22.65 -10.91
C LEU A 11 -14.57 -24.12 -10.63
N VAL A 12 -13.58 -25.02 -10.64
CA VAL A 12 -13.80 -26.45 -10.36
C VAL A 12 -14.25 -26.68 -8.91
N THR A 13 -13.63 -25.99 -7.95
CA THR A 13 -14.00 -26.12 -6.52
C THR A 13 -15.39 -25.53 -6.26
N GLY A 14 -15.73 -24.41 -6.90
CA GLY A 14 -17.05 -23.78 -6.79
C GLY A 14 -18.16 -24.62 -7.42
N VAL A 15 -17.95 -25.18 -8.61
CA VAL A 15 -18.91 -26.12 -9.24
C VAL A 15 -19.11 -27.34 -8.34
N PHE A 16 -18.02 -27.90 -7.80
CA PHE A 16 -18.09 -29.02 -6.88
C PHE A 16 -18.87 -28.68 -5.60
N ALA A 17 -18.66 -27.50 -5.01
CA ALA A 17 -19.40 -27.03 -3.83
C ALA A 17 -20.90 -26.90 -4.12
N VAL A 18 -21.28 -26.37 -5.28
CA VAL A 18 -22.67 -26.25 -5.71
C VAL A 18 -23.29 -27.62 -5.93
N THR A 19 -22.59 -28.55 -6.58
CA THR A 19 -23.06 -29.94 -6.75
C THR A 19 -23.27 -30.62 -5.41
N LEU A 20 -22.32 -30.52 -4.47
CA LEU A 20 -22.47 -31.10 -3.12
C LEU A 20 -23.67 -30.50 -2.37
N THR A 21 -23.86 -29.18 -2.48
CA THR A 21 -24.97 -28.48 -1.82
C THR A 21 -26.32 -28.85 -2.43
N GLY A 22 -26.41 -28.96 -3.76
CA GLY A 22 -27.64 -29.35 -4.45
C GLY A 22 -28.01 -30.83 -4.29
N LEU A 23 -27.01 -31.68 -4.07
CA LEU A 23 -27.18 -33.12 -3.84
C LEU A 23 -27.57 -33.43 -2.38
N TRP A 24 -27.34 -32.50 -1.46
CA TRP A 24 -27.69 -32.63 -0.05
C TRP A 24 -29.18 -32.95 0.21
N PRO A 25 -30.18 -32.18 -0.28
CA PRO A 25 -31.60 -32.45 -0.01
C PRO A 25 -32.06 -33.84 -0.47
N PHE A 26 -31.41 -34.41 -1.50
CA PHE A 26 -31.72 -35.75 -1.98
C PHE A 26 -31.24 -36.85 -1.01
N PHE A 27 -30.13 -36.62 -0.30
CA PHE A 27 -29.55 -37.60 0.63
C PHE A 27 -30.03 -37.46 2.08
N ILE A 28 -30.71 -36.37 2.44
CA ILE A 28 -31.26 -36.14 3.80
C ILE A 28 -32.23 -37.26 4.20
N ASP A 29 -33.10 -37.70 3.28
CA ASP A 29 -34.16 -38.67 3.58
C ASP A 29 -33.69 -40.14 3.45
N PHE A 30 -32.53 -40.40 2.84
CA PHE A 30 -32.06 -41.75 2.53
C PHE A 30 -31.14 -42.34 3.62
N ALA A 31 -30.34 -41.51 4.31
CA ALA A 31 -29.43 -41.97 5.36
C ALA A 31 -29.02 -40.85 6.36
N PRO A 32 -29.33 -40.97 7.66
CA PRO A 32 -28.92 -40.00 8.68
C PRO A 32 -27.40 -39.84 8.83
N LEU A 33 -26.63 -40.90 8.55
CA LEU A 33 -25.16 -40.86 8.55
C LEU A 33 -24.61 -39.93 7.45
N LEU A 34 -25.26 -39.88 6.27
CA LEU A 34 -24.84 -38.99 5.19
C LEU A 34 -25.16 -37.53 5.51
N ASN A 35 -26.27 -37.26 6.21
CA ASN A 35 -26.63 -35.90 6.62
C ASN A 35 -25.50 -35.24 7.43
N PHE A 36 -24.89 -35.98 8.37
CA PHE A 36 -23.77 -35.50 9.17
C PHE A 36 -22.51 -35.20 8.33
N ILE A 37 -22.18 -36.00 7.31
CA ILE A 37 -21.04 -35.67 6.44
C ILE A 37 -21.33 -34.42 5.61
N PHE A 38 -22.56 -34.24 5.11
CA PHE A 38 -22.95 -33.06 4.35
C PHE A 38 -22.95 -31.78 5.20
N ILE A 39 -23.42 -31.83 6.46
CA ILE A 39 -23.46 -30.66 7.36
C ILE A 39 -22.06 -30.08 7.60
N MET A 40 -21.02 -30.92 7.61
CA MET A 40 -19.63 -30.51 7.79
C MET A 40 -18.92 -30.25 6.45
N ALA A 41 -19.18 -31.08 5.43
CA ALA A 41 -18.50 -30.99 4.14
C ALA A 41 -18.92 -29.74 3.35
N VAL A 42 -20.20 -29.36 3.36
CA VAL A 42 -20.71 -28.17 2.66
C VAL A 42 -19.95 -26.90 3.10
N PRO A 43 -19.88 -26.53 4.39
CA PRO A 43 -19.15 -25.33 4.81
C PRO A 43 -17.64 -25.42 4.54
N ILE A 44 -17.01 -26.60 4.68
CA ILE A 44 -15.58 -26.79 4.37
C ILE A 44 -15.31 -26.53 2.88
N THR A 45 -16.17 -27.01 1.99
CA THR A 45 -15.99 -26.86 0.53
C THR A 45 -16.21 -25.41 0.09
N TRP A 46 -17.17 -24.72 0.69
CA TRP A 46 -17.37 -23.28 0.49
C TRP A 46 -16.18 -22.45 0.99
N PHE A 47 -15.63 -22.82 2.15
CA PHE A 47 -14.42 -22.18 2.70
C PHE A 47 -13.20 -22.37 1.78
N LEU A 48 -13.00 -23.58 1.25
CA LEU A 48 -11.94 -23.86 0.27
C LEU A 48 -12.14 -23.09 -1.04
N THR A 49 -13.39 -22.93 -1.50
CA THR A 49 -13.71 -22.12 -2.68
C THR A 49 -13.31 -20.66 -2.47
N PHE A 50 -13.65 -20.09 -1.30
CA PHE A 50 -13.26 -18.72 -0.94
C PHE A 50 -11.74 -18.57 -0.82
N THR A 51 -11.07 -19.55 -0.20
CA THR A 51 -9.60 -19.58 -0.06
C THR A 51 -8.90 -19.68 -1.42
N CYS A 52 -9.46 -20.46 -2.35
CA CYS A 52 -8.96 -20.56 -3.72
C CYS A 52 -9.14 -19.23 -4.47
N TRP A 53 -10.28 -18.55 -4.28
CA TRP A 53 -10.56 -17.26 -4.90
C TRP A 53 -9.61 -16.16 -4.42
N ILE A 54 -9.34 -16.07 -3.10
CA ILE A 54 -8.41 -15.07 -2.57
C ILE A 54 -6.96 -15.37 -2.99
N SER A 55 -6.57 -16.65 -3.08
CA SER A 55 -5.24 -17.06 -3.56
C SER A 55 -4.99 -16.64 -5.01
N GLN A 56 -6.01 -16.76 -5.86
CA GLN A 56 -5.95 -16.30 -7.25
C GLN A 56 -5.85 -14.78 -7.34
N LYS A 57 -6.70 -14.06 -6.59
CA LYS A 57 -6.64 -12.59 -6.52
C LYS A 57 -5.25 -12.11 -6.11
N SER A 58 -4.62 -12.73 -5.10
CA SER A 58 -3.26 -12.41 -4.66
C SER A 58 -2.21 -12.61 -5.75
N THR A 59 -2.27 -13.73 -6.47
CA THR A 59 -1.33 -14.03 -7.56
C THR A 59 -1.47 -13.03 -8.72
N ASP A 60 -2.70 -12.60 -9.03
CA ASP A 60 -2.94 -11.58 -10.05
C ASP A 60 -2.41 -10.19 -9.64
N TYR A 61 -2.37 -9.85 -8.35
CA TYR A 61 -1.74 -8.61 -7.88
C TYR A 61 -0.20 -8.65 -7.98
N MET A 62 0.42 -9.81 -7.72
CA MET A 62 1.88 -9.97 -7.85
C MET A 62 2.37 -10.00 -9.30
N HIS A 63 1.64 -10.67 -10.20
CA HIS A 63 2.04 -10.75 -11.61
C HIS A 63 1.80 -9.45 -12.41
N ASN A 64 0.90 -8.56 -11.97
CA ASN A 64 0.72 -7.23 -12.57
C ASN A 64 1.90 -6.28 -12.31
N HIS A 65 2.67 -6.47 -11.23
CA HIS A 65 3.91 -5.72 -11.01
C HIS A 65 5.15 -6.34 -11.67
N ALA A 66 5.16 -7.66 -11.89
CA ALA A 66 6.32 -8.35 -12.50
C ALA A 66 6.36 -8.26 -14.03
N HIS A 67 5.23 -8.02 -14.71
CA HIS A 67 5.18 -8.01 -16.18
C HIS A 67 5.66 -6.70 -16.83
N SER A 68 5.96 -5.67 -16.03
CA SER A 68 6.48 -4.38 -16.53
C SER A 68 7.98 -4.38 -16.85
N GLU A 69 8.76 -5.36 -16.37
CA GLU A 69 10.22 -5.34 -16.55
C GLU A 69 10.77 -6.35 -17.57
N LYS A 70 10.00 -7.38 -17.96
CA LYS A 70 10.53 -8.48 -18.80
C LYS A 70 9.72 -8.80 -20.06
N LYS A 71 9.06 -7.81 -20.67
CA LYS A 71 8.41 -7.99 -21.98
C LYS A 71 8.56 -6.81 -22.94
N SER A 72 9.62 -6.00 -22.77
CA SER A 72 9.94 -4.87 -23.65
C SER A 72 10.83 -5.28 -24.84
N LEU A 73 10.51 -6.36 -25.58
CA LEU A 73 11.29 -6.64 -26.81
C LEU A 73 10.66 -7.50 -27.91
N SER A 74 9.35 -7.80 -27.93
CA SER A 74 8.83 -8.59 -29.06
C SER A 74 7.56 -8.12 -29.75
N ASP A 75 6.53 -7.57 -29.09
CA ASP A 75 5.23 -7.49 -29.77
C ASP A 75 4.50 -6.16 -29.56
N ILE A 76 4.99 -5.15 -30.27
CA ILE A 76 4.18 -4.01 -30.74
C ILE A 76 3.25 -4.54 -31.85
N HIS A 77 2.21 -5.30 -31.50
CA HIS A 77 1.02 -5.47 -32.33
C HIS A 77 -0.05 -6.25 -31.57
N ILE A 78 -1.31 -5.90 -31.78
CA ILE A 78 -2.54 -6.57 -31.29
C ILE A 78 -3.02 -6.04 -29.93
N ILE A 79 -3.49 -4.79 -30.02
CA ILE A 79 -4.55 -4.20 -29.22
C ILE A 79 -5.81 -5.07 -29.37
N GLN A 80 -6.28 -5.72 -28.30
CA GLN A 80 -7.71 -5.97 -28.09
C GLN A 80 -8.02 -6.10 -26.61
N THR A 81 -8.21 -4.93 -26.00
CA THR A 81 -8.89 -4.72 -24.73
C THR A 81 -10.22 -5.47 -24.72
N THR A 82 -10.34 -6.50 -23.87
CA THR A 82 -11.67 -6.98 -23.45
C THR A 82 -11.87 -6.60 -21.99
N ALA A 83 -12.93 -5.82 -21.75
CA ALA A 83 -13.53 -5.46 -20.47
C ALA A 83 -12.79 -4.44 -19.58
N THR A 84 -12.92 -3.15 -19.91
CA THR A 84 -13.37 -2.10 -18.97
C THR A 84 -13.81 -0.89 -19.81
N GLY A 85 -15.09 -0.55 -19.74
CA GLY A 85 -15.71 0.56 -20.46
C GLY A 85 -15.26 1.91 -19.92
N LYS A 86 -14.09 2.36 -20.33
CA LYS A 86 -13.72 3.77 -20.51
C LYS A 86 -12.49 3.77 -21.41
N GLN A 87 -12.67 3.99 -22.71
CA GLN A 87 -11.54 4.30 -23.58
C GLN A 87 -10.97 5.63 -23.10
N ILE A 88 -10.00 5.58 -22.20
CA ILE A 88 -9.20 6.76 -21.86
C ILE A 88 -8.39 7.04 -23.11
N ASN A 89 -8.73 8.13 -23.80
CA ASN A 89 -8.12 8.48 -25.06
C ASN A 89 -6.61 8.68 -24.80
N HIS A 90 -5.72 8.16 -25.65
CA HIS A 90 -4.27 8.26 -25.44
C HIS A 90 -3.79 9.71 -25.23
N LEU A 91 -4.56 10.69 -25.72
CA LEU A 91 -4.39 12.12 -25.49
C LEU A 91 -4.66 12.53 -24.03
N GLU A 92 -5.69 11.98 -23.39
CA GLU A 92 -5.99 12.22 -21.97
C GLU A 92 -4.88 11.66 -21.08
N ILE A 93 -4.32 10.49 -21.41
CA ILE A 93 -3.21 9.90 -20.66
C ILE A 93 -1.96 10.80 -20.75
N LYS A 94 -1.64 11.32 -21.93
CA LYS A 94 -0.53 12.28 -22.11
C LYS A 94 -0.79 13.60 -21.40
N GLN A 95 -2.03 14.07 -21.38
CA GLN A 95 -2.40 15.29 -20.67
C GLN A 95 -2.24 15.11 -19.15
N ILE A 96 -2.75 14.01 -18.60
CA ILE A 96 -2.59 13.66 -17.19
C ILE A 96 -1.11 13.50 -16.82
N GLN A 97 -0.30 12.89 -17.70
CA GLN A 97 1.14 12.77 -17.48
C GLN A 97 1.84 14.14 -17.40
N ASN A 98 1.49 15.07 -18.29
CA ASN A 98 2.06 16.42 -18.29
C ASN A 98 1.61 17.22 -17.07
N GLU A 99 0.35 17.10 -16.66
CA GLU A 99 -0.20 17.74 -15.46
C GLU A 99 0.51 17.23 -14.19
N LEU A 100 0.61 15.90 -14.03
CA LEU A 100 1.35 15.28 -12.93
C LEU A 100 2.84 15.67 -12.94
N SER A 101 3.45 15.79 -14.10
CA SER A 101 4.85 16.23 -14.21
C SER A 101 5.02 17.69 -13.80
N SER A 102 4.06 18.55 -14.15
CA SER A 102 4.02 19.95 -13.72
C SER A 102 3.81 20.07 -12.21
N GLU A 103 2.85 19.35 -11.65
CA GLU A 103 2.60 19.33 -10.20
C GLU A 103 3.80 18.80 -9.41
N LEU A 104 4.46 17.75 -9.91
CA LEU A 104 5.67 17.20 -9.30
C LEU A 104 6.80 18.22 -9.27
N ASN A 105 6.98 18.97 -10.37
CA ASN A 105 8.00 20.02 -10.44
C ASN A 105 7.66 21.17 -9.46
N GLY A 106 6.40 21.61 -9.42
CA GLY A 106 5.95 22.63 -8.46
C GLY A 106 6.13 22.20 -7.01
N LEU A 107 5.78 20.96 -6.67
CA LEU A 107 5.98 20.40 -5.34
C LEU A 107 7.46 20.31 -4.99
N LYS A 108 8.31 19.90 -5.94
CA LYS A 108 9.76 19.83 -5.76
C LYS A 108 10.40 21.19 -5.50
N GLU A 109 9.92 22.25 -6.14
CA GLU A 109 10.36 23.62 -5.85
C GLU A 109 9.88 24.08 -4.47
N SER A 110 8.63 23.81 -4.11
CA SER A 110 8.08 24.13 -2.78
C SER A 110 8.86 23.45 -1.65
N VAL A 111 9.23 22.17 -1.83
CA VAL A 111 10.06 21.43 -0.88
C VAL A 111 11.45 22.07 -0.76
N LYS A 112 12.11 22.41 -1.87
CA LYS A 112 13.43 23.09 -1.84
C LYS A 112 13.41 24.42 -1.08
N LEU A 113 12.35 25.22 -1.26
CA LEU A 113 12.19 26.48 -0.54
C LEU A 113 11.99 26.25 0.96
N LYS A 114 11.18 25.25 1.33
CA LYS A 114 10.97 24.86 2.74
C LYS A 114 12.25 24.32 3.38
N ASP A 115 13.06 23.55 2.66
CA ASP A 115 14.36 23.08 3.18
C ASP A 115 15.31 24.25 3.49
N SER A 116 15.33 25.27 2.62
CA SER A 116 16.11 26.49 2.87
C SER A 116 15.60 27.29 4.08
N GLU A 117 14.29 27.31 4.29
CA GLU A 117 13.67 27.95 5.46
C GLU A 117 13.99 27.18 6.76
N ILE A 118 13.97 25.85 6.72
CA ILE A 118 14.35 25.00 7.86
C ILE A 118 15.81 25.25 8.25
N GLU A 119 16.72 25.34 7.28
CA GLU A 119 18.13 25.64 7.55
C GLU A 119 18.31 27.02 8.21
N ARG A 120 17.63 28.04 7.69
CA ARG A 120 17.66 29.40 8.27
C ARG A 120 17.14 29.42 9.70
N LEU A 121 16.00 28.76 9.96
CA LEU A 121 15.41 28.70 11.31
C LEU A 121 16.30 27.93 12.28
N ASN A 122 16.93 26.83 11.84
CA ASN A 122 17.85 26.07 12.67
C ASN A 122 19.07 26.91 13.08
N GLN A 123 19.60 27.72 12.16
CA GLN A 123 20.67 28.66 12.47
C GLN A 123 20.24 29.74 13.47
N GLU A 124 19.01 30.26 13.35
CA GLU A 124 18.45 31.23 14.30
C GLU A 124 18.28 30.62 15.70
N ILE A 125 17.75 29.40 15.80
CA ILE A 125 17.63 28.66 17.06
C ILE A 125 19.00 28.43 17.69
N SER A 126 20.00 28.03 16.90
CA SER A 126 21.37 27.85 17.39
C SER A 126 21.93 29.14 17.97
N ASN A 127 21.77 30.26 17.26
CA ASN A 127 22.24 31.56 17.71
C ASN A 127 21.56 32.02 19.01
N LEU A 128 20.23 31.88 19.09
CA LEU A 128 19.44 32.18 20.30
C LEU A 128 19.90 31.33 21.49
N GLN A 129 20.14 30.04 21.29
CA GLN A 129 20.64 29.15 22.33
C GLN A 129 22.03 29.56 22.85
N THR A 130 22.93 30.02 21.96
CA THR A 130 24.23 30.58 22.39
C THR A 130 24.06 31.86 23.19
N LEU A 131 23.14 32.75 22.82
CA LEU A 131 22.88 33.98 23.57
C LEU A 131 22.41 33.68 24.99
N VAL A 132 21.43 32.78 25.14
CA VAL A 132 20.91 32.37 26.46
C VAL A 132 22.01 31.78 27.34
N GLN A 133 22.91 30.96 26.77
CA GLN A 133 24.05 30.41 27.51
C GLN A 133 25.04 31.49 27.97
N ILE A 134 25.28 32.53 27.16
CA ILE A 134 26.13 33.65 27.55
C ILE A 134 25.49 34.44 28.69
N GLU A 135 24.17 34.62 28.65
CA GLU A 135 23.44 35.32 29.71
C GLU A 135 23.48 34.52 31.03
N SER A 136 23.28 33.21 31.00
CA SER A 136 23.41 32.36 32.19
C SER A 136 24.84 32.40 32.74
N LEU A 137 25.87 32.27 31.90
CA LEU A 137 27.28 32.35 32.33
C LEU A 137 27.60 33.71 32.95
N LYS A 138 27.05 34.81 32.41
CA LYS A 138 27.23 36.16 32.95
C LYS A 138 26.60 36.30 34.34
N THR A 139 25.40 35.75 34.55
CA THR A 139 24.75 35.77 35.86
C THR A 139 25.49 34.92 36.89
N GLU A 140 25.97 33.74 36.50
CA GLU A 140 26.82 32.89 37.36
C GLU A 140 28.13 33.59 37.74
N LEU A 141 28.81 34.23 36.78
CA LEU A 141 30.03 34.97 37.05
C LEU A 141 29.79 36.16 37.99
N ALA A 142 28.68 36.89 37.81
CA ALA A 142 28.30 37.98 38.71
C ALA A 142 28.04 37.48 40.14
N ASN A 143 27.38 36.33 40.29
CA ASN A 143 27.14 35.70 41.58
C ASN A 143 28.45 35.22 42.23
N LEU A 144 29.31 34.52 41.49
CA LEU A 144 30.63 34.10 41.98
C LEU A 144 31.50 35.28 42.42
N LYS A 145 31.51 36.38 41.66
CA LYS A 145 32.22 37.61 42.02
C LYS A 145 31.69 38.22 43.31
N MET A 146 30.37 38.23 43.51
CA MET A 146 29.74 38.72 44.73
C MET A 146 30.14 37.86 45.94
N LEU A 147 30.10 36.53 45.81
CA LEU A 147 30.51 35.59 46.85
C LEU A 147 32.01 35.74 47.19
N ALA A 148 32.87 35.89 46.19
CA ALA A 148 34.29 36.13 46.40
C ALA A 148 34.57 37.47 47.09
N SER A 149 33.83 38.54 46.74
CA SER A 149 33.93 39.84 47.41
C SER A 149 33.44 39.77 48.86
N LYS A 150 32.40 38.99 49.15
CA LYS A 150 31.88 38.80 50.52
C LYS A 150 32.84 38.03 51.41
N ARG A 151 33.69 37.15 50.85
CA ARG A 151 34.71 36.39 51.59
C ARG A 151 35.96 37.23 51.92
N LYS A 152 36.20 38.34 51.22
CA LYS A 152 37.40 39.18 51.36
C LYS A 152 37.25 40.30 52.40
N ASN A 153 36.01 40.58 52.84
CA ASN A 153 35.68 41.42 54.01
C ASN A 153 35.39 40.53 55.22
#